data_AF-A0A847NDV9-F1
#
_entry.id   AF-A0A847NDV9-F1
#
_cell.length_a   1.000
_cell.length_b   1.000
_cell.length_c   1.000
_cell.angle_alpha   90.00
_cell.angle_beta   90.00
_cell.angle_gamma   90.00
#
_symmetry.space_group_name_H-M   'P 1'
#
loop_
_entity.id
_entity.type
_entity.pdbx_description
1 polymer ?
#
loop_
_entity_poly.entity_id
_entity_poly.type
_entity_poly.pdbx_seq_one_letter_code
_entity_poly.pdbx_strand_id
1 'polypeptide(L)'
;NKYKLDNLVAIVDNNGVQLDGTTNQIMPLGDLILKWKAFGWYVEEADGHDIQSLLEAFKHAELVKGMPKVIIAGTVKGKGISFMENDYKWHGKPILYNEYINAIKELQQ
;
A
#
# COMPACT_ATOMS: atom_id res chain seq x y z
N ASN A 1 -13.23 4.94 -19.55
CA ASN A 1 -12.92 3.53 -19.89
C ASN A 1 -12.82 3.26 -21.39
N LYS A 2 -11.76 3.76 -22.05
CA LYS A 2 -11.56 3.62 -23.51
C LYS A 2 -11.23 2.19 -23.95
N TYR A 3 -10.26 1.57 -23.27
CA TYR A 3 -9.71 0.25 -23.65
C TYR A 3 -10.28 -0.91 -22.83
N LYS A 4 -11.13 -0.63 -21.83
CA LYS A 4 -11.83 -1.64 -21.04
C LYS A 4 -10.90 -2.71 -20.45
N LEU A 5 -9.74 -2.30 -19.92
CA LEU A 5 -8.66 -3.17 -19.42
C LEU A 5 -9.05 -3.87 -18.10
N ASP A 6 -10.00 -4.78 -18.13
CA ASP A 6 -10.43 -5.54 -16.94
C ASP A 6 -9.47 -6.65 -16.53
N ASN A 7 -8.43 -6.90 -17.31
CA ASN A 7 -7.29 -7.73 -16.94
C ASN A 7 -6.18 -6.94 -16.21
N LEU A 8 -6.33 -5.61 -16.03
CA LEU A 8 -5.38 -4.79 -15.28
C LEU A 8 -5.85 -4.59 -13.84
N VAL A 9 -5.02 -5.01 -12.89
CA VAL A 9 -5.18 -4.77 -11.46
C VAL A 9 -3.94 -4.05 -10.95
N ALA A 10 -4.11 -2.85 -10.40
CA ALA A 10 -3.08 -2.12 -9.69
C ALA A 10 -3.25 -2.31 -8.18
N ILE A 11 -2.14 -2.22 -7.44
CA ILE A 11 -2.15 -2.19 -5.98
C ILE A 11 -1.43 -0.91 -5.56
N VAL A 12 -2.07 -0.12 -4.71
CA VAL A 12 -1.46 1.06 -4.10
C VAL A 12 -1.06 0.66 -2.69
N ASP A 13 0.25 0.65 -2.43
CA ASP A 13 0.82 0.57 -1.08
C ASP A 13 0.56 1.91 -0.36
N ASN A 14 -0.55 2.01 0.36
CA ASN A 14 -0.98 3.23 1.04
C ASN A 14 -0.44 3.25 2.48
N ASN A 15 0.88 3.35 2.61
CA ASN A 15 1.59 3.37 3.90
C ASN A 15 1.69 4.77 4.55
N GLY A 16 1.22 5.83 3.89
CA GLY A 16 1.20 7.19 4.42
C GLY A 16 2.56 7.90 4.53
N VAL A 17 3.67 7.30 4.07
CA VAL A 17 5.04 7.83 4.25
C VAL A 17 5.80 7.94 2.93
N GLN A 18 6.35 9.13 2.66
CA GLN A 18 7.22 9.40 1.51
C GLN A 18 8.67 9.69 1.94
N LEU A 19 9.45 10.36 1.09
CA LEU A 19 10.90 10.55 1.29
C LEU A 19 11.22 11.42 2.51
N ASP A 20 10.59 12.59 2.62
CA ASP A 20 10.95 13.61 3.62
C ASP A 20 9.94 13.71 4.78
N GLY A 21 9.04 12.74 4.91
CA GLY A 21 8.01 12.72 5.95
C GLY A 21 6.73 11.98 5.54
N THR A 22 5.64 12.25 6.23
CA THR A 22 4.34 11.69 5.87
C THR A 22 3.77 12.36 4.61
N THR A 23 2.92 11.64 3.87
CA THR A 23 2.23 12.19 2.71
C THR A 23 1.37 13.40 3.11
N ASN A 24 0.65 13.32 4.23
CA ASN A 24 -0.18 14.40 4.76
C ASN A 24 0.59 15.68 5.13
N GLN A 25 1.87 15.59 5.49
CA GLN A 25 2.67 16.77 5.83
C GLN A 25 3.32 17.41 4.59
N ILE A 26 3.87 16.58 3.71
CA ILE A 26 4.71 17.06 2.60
C ILE A 26 3.87 17.34 1.34
N MET A 27 2.95 16.44 0.97
CA MET A 27 2.04 16.63 -0.17
C MET A 27 0.77 15.77 0.01
N PRO A 28 -0.30 16.33 0.60
CA PRO A 28 -1.52 15.59 0.88
C PRO A 28 -2.12 14.95 -0.39
N LEU A 29 -2.36 13.64 -0.33
CA LEU A 29 -2.97 12.91 -1.44
C LEU A 29 -4.49 13.12 -1.52
N GLY A 30 -5.13 13.61 -0.45
CA GLY A 30 -6.59 13.74 -0.37
C GLY A 30 -7.28 12.38 -0.52
N ASP A 31 -8.50 12.39 -1.07
CA ASP A 31 -9.28 11.18 -1.25
C ASP A 31 -8.79 10.39 -2.49
N LEU A 32 -8.00 9.34 -2.25
CA LEU A 32 -7.50 8.46 -3.29
C LEU A 32 -8.64 7.69 -3.99
N ILE A 33 -9.67 7.29 -3.25
CA ILE A 33 -10.80 6.52 -3.77
C ILE A 33 -11.52 7.34 -4.84
N LEU A 34 -11.87 8.60 -4.51
CA LEU A 34 -12.54 9.50 -5.44
C LEU A 34 -11.68 9.82 -6.65
N LYS A 35 -10.37 10.01 -6.47
CA LYS A 35 -9.44 10.22 -7.59
C LYS A 35 -9.46 9.04 -8.55
N TRP A 36 -9.24 7.82 -8.08
CA TRP A 36 -9.24 6.63 -8.93
C TRP A 36 -10.60 6.40 -9.62
N LYS A 37 -11.71 6.56 -8.89
CA LYS A 37 -13.06 6.48 -9.47
C LYS A 37 -13.26 7.52 -10.57
N ALA A 38 -12.77 8.75 -10.39
CA ALA A 38 -12.86 9.80 -11.42
C ALA A 38 -12.10 9.45 -12.71
N PHE A 39 -11.03 8.64 -12.62
CA PHE A 39 -10.33 8.08 -13.78
C PHE A 39 -11.02 6.85 -14.40
N GLY A 40 -12.18 6.45 -13.87
CA GLY A 40 -12.99 5.33 -14.37
C GLY A 40 -12.54 3.96 -13.86
N TRP A 41 -11.74 3.92 -12.80
CA TRP A 41 -11.30 2.65 -12.19
C TRP A 41 -12.33 2.13 -11.20
N TYR A 42 -12.42 0.81 -11.11
CA TYR A 42 -12.97 0.16 -9.93
C TYR A 42 -11.98 0.29 -8.78
N VAL A 43 -12.48 0.61 -7.60
CA VAL A 43 -11.66 0.81 -6.40
C VAL A 43 -12.16 -0.12 -5.31
N GLU A 44 -11.24 -0.88 -4.74
CA GLU A 44 -11.43 -1.70 -3.55
C GLU A 44 -10.41 -1.27 -2.49
N GLU A 45 -10.80 -1.28 -1.22
CA GLU A 45 -9.89 -1.06 -0.10
C GLU A 45 -9.60 -2.39 0.59
N ALA A 46 -8.38 -2.57 1.09
CA ALA A 46 -7.99 -3.76 1.83
C ALA A 46 -7.01 -3.38 2.95
N ASP A 47 -7.01 -4.17 4.02
CA ASP A 47 -5.89 -4.19 4.96
C ASP A 47 -4.72 -4.92 4.28
N GLY A 48 -3.64 -4.20 4.02
CA GLY A 48 -2.46 -4.71 3.33
C GLY A 48 -1.62 -5.69 4.17
N HIS A 49 -1.92 -5.83 5.46
CA HIS A 49 -1.28 -6.81 6.35
C HIS A 49 -2.18 -8.00 6.70
N ASP A 50 -3.42 -8.01 6.23
CA ASP A 50 -4.30 -9.16 6.34
C ASP A 50 -4.46 -9.86 4.98
N ILE A 51 -3.92 -11.08 4.92
CA ILE A 51 -3.98 -11.91 3.70
C ILE A 51 -5.42 -12.18 3.31
N GLN A 52 -6.33 -12.37 4.28
CA GLN A 52 -7.73 -12.66 3.96
C GLN A 52 -8.41 -11.44 3.34
N SER A 53 -8.22 -10.24 3.90
CA SER A 53 -8.69 -8.98 3.33
C SER A 53 -8.21 -8.78 1.90
N LEU A 54 -6.92 -9.01 1.63
CA LEU A 54 -6.38 -8.93 0.28
C LEU A 54 -7.03 -9.94 -0.67
N LEU A 55 -7.17 -11.21 -0.25
CA LEU A 55 -7.80 -12.26 -1.06
C LEU A 55 -9.25 -11.91 -1.41
N GLU A 56 -10.01 -11.35 -0.48
CA GLU A 56 -11.38 -10.89 -0.70
C GLU A 56 -11.41 -9.72 -1.69
N ALA A 57 -10.51 -8.75 -1.54
CA ALA A 57 -10.40 -7.63 -2.47
C ALA A 57 -10.09 -8.09 -3.90
N PHE A 58 -9.18 -9.06 -4.07
CA PHE A 58 -8.90 -9.66 -5.38
C PHE A 58 -10.10 -10.41 -5.96
N LYS A 59 -10.83 -11.17 -5.14
CA LYS A 59 -12.05 -11.87 -5.58
C LYS A 59 -13.11 -10.88 -6.07
N HIS A 60 -13.34 -9.79 -5.37
CA HIS A 60 -14.26 -8.74 -5.81
C HIS A 60 -13.80 -8.09 -7.11
N ALA A 61 -12.51 -7.74 -7.20
CA ALA A 61 -11.92 -7.15 -8.41
C ALA A 61 -12.01 -8.06 -9.65
N GLU A 62 -11.96 -9.39 -9.48
CA GLU A 62 -12.09 -10.36 -10.57
C GLU A 62 -13.49 -10.36 -11.21
N LEU A 63 -14.52 -10.10 -10.41
CA LEU A 63 -15.92 -10.04 -10.86
C LEU A 63 -16.21 -8.80 -11.72
N VAL A 64 -15.41 -7.76 -11.58
CA VAL A 64 -15.56 -6.50 -12.32
C VAL A 64 -15.06 -6.65 -13.75
N LYS A 65 -15.87 -6.23 -14.72
CA LYS A 65 -15.56 -6.31 -16.16
C LYS A 65 -15.62 -4.92 -16.83
N GLY A 66 -14.92 -4.79 -17.94
CA GLY A 66 -14.94 -3.58 -18.77
C GLY A 66 -14.19 -2.35 -18.23
N MET A 67 -13.45 -2.48 -17.13
CA MET A 67 -12.65 -1.39 -16.53
C MET A 67 -11.47 -1.91 -15.71
N PRO A 68 -10.37 -1.14 -15.61
CA PRO A 68 -9.25 -1.47 -14.73
C PRO A 68 -9.65 -1.37 -13.25
N LYS A 69 -8.89 -2.07 -12.39
CA LYS A 69 -9.16 -2.16 -10.95
C LYS A 69 -7.94 -1.70 -10.15
N VAL A 70 -8.17 -1.02 -9.04
CA VAL A 70 -7.14 -0.70 -8.08
C VAL A 70 -7.56 -1.18 -6.70
N ILE A 71 -6.64 -1.86 -6.03
CA ILE A 71 -6.76 -2.19 -4.61
C ILE A 71 -5.90 -1.17 -3.85
N ILE A 72 -6.51 -0.39 -2.99
CA ILE A 72 -5.83 0.54 -2.09
C ILE A 72 -5.56 -0.24 -0.80
N ALA A 73 -4.32 -0.74 -0.67
CA ALA A 73 -3.90 -1.52 0.47
C ALA A 73 -3.38 -0.59 1.57
N GLY A 74 -4.10 -0.51 2.69
CA GLY A 74 -3.64 0.20 3.88
C GLY A 74 -2.50 -0.58 4.54
N THR A 75 -1.33 0.02 4.63
CA THR A 75 -0.12 -0.65 5.13
C THR A 75 0.62 0.23 6.14
N VAL A 76 1.71 -0.31 6.69
CA VAL A 76 2.59 0.34 7.66
C VAL A 76 3.97 0.21 7.06
N LYS A 77 4.62 1.34 6.78
CA LYS A 77 5.98 1.32 6.22
C LYS A 77 6.92 0.74 7.27
N GLY A 78 7.71 -0.27 6.89
CA GLY A 78 8.60 -0.96 7.84
C GLY A 78 7.88 -1.94 8.79
N LYS A 79 6.66 -2.40 8.44
CA LYS A 79 5.87 -3.35 9.24
C LYS A 79 6.70 -4.50 9.80
N GLY A 80 6.50 -4.81 11.08
CA GLY A 80 7.12 -5.95 11.77
C GLY A 80 8.48 -5.64 12.37
N ILE A 81 9.01 -4.44 12.20
CA ILE A 81 10.25 -3.98 12.84
C ILE A 81 9.93 -2.66 13.56
N SER A 82 9.86 -2.72 14.89
CA SER A 82 9.39 -1.65 15.78
C SER A 82 10.07 -0.30 15.56
N PHE A 83 11.38 -0.29 15.29
CA PHE A 83 12.14 0.94 15.07
C PHE A 83 12.05 1.48 13.62
N MET A 84 11.44 0.74 12.70
CA MET A 84 11.20 1.16 11.31
C MET A 84 9.75 1.56 11.05
N GLU A 85 8.79 1.06 11.83
CA GLU A 85 7.38 1.32 11.59
C GLU A 85 7.04 2.82 11.55
N ASN A 86 6.48 3.26 10.42
CA ASN A 86 6.04 4.64 10.15
C ASN A 86 7.14 5.72 10.19
N ASP A 87 8.43 5.35 10.24
CA ASP A 87 9.53 6.31 10.24
C ASP A 87 10.12 6.49 8.82
N TYR A 88 9.92 7.69 8.26
CA TYR A 88 10.38 8.06 6.92
C TYR A 88 11.90 7.95 6.75
N LYS A 89 12.68 8.05 7.84
CA LYS A 89 14.14 7.92 7.78
C LYS A 89 14.58 6.56 7.25
N TRP A 90 13.75 5.53 7.41
CA TRP A 90 14.01 4.20 6.88
C TRP A 90 13.59 4.00 5.43
N HIS A 91 13.15 5.06 4.72
CA HIS A 91 12.79 4.96 3.31
C HIS A 91 13.99 4.63 2.41
N GLY A 92 15.16 5.20 2.70
CA GLY A 92 16.37 5.03 1.90
C GLY A 92 17.66 4.91 2.71
N LYS A 93 17.58 4.92 4.05
CA LYS A 93 18.74 4.75 4.92
C LYS A 93 19.25 3.29 4.85
N PRO A 94 20.55 3.06 4.64
CA PRO A 94 21.14 1.74 4.76
C PRO A 94 20.97 1.17 6.17
N ILE A 95 20.69 -0.13 6.26
CA ILE A 95 20.57 -0.84 7.53
C ILE A 95 21.97 -1.27 7.99
N LEU A 96 22.38 -0.82 9.18
CA LEU A 96 23.65 -1.22 9.79
C LEU A 96 23.58 -2.65 10.34
N TYR A 97 24.73 -3.30 10.52
CA TYR A 97 24.78 -4.70 10.96
C TYR A 97 24.06 -4.95 12.30
N ASN A 98 24.21 -4.05 13.27
CA ASN A 98 23.51 -4.15 14.55
C ASN A 98 21.99 -3.95 14.41
N GLU A 99 21.55 -3.02 13.56
CA GLU A 99 20.13 -2.78 13.27
C GLU A 99 19.51 -4.00 12.57
N TYR A 100 20.24 -4.63 11.64
CA TYR A 100 19.85 -5.88 10.99
C TYR A 100 19.65 -7.02 12.01
N ILE A 101 20.62 -7.22 12.91
CA ILE A 101 20.52 -8.27 13.93
C ILE A 101 19.28 -8.08 14.82
N ASN A 102 18.95 -6.83 15.16
CA ASN A 102 17.74 -6.54 15.95
C ASN A 102 16.46 -6.77 15.15
N ALA A 103 16.40 -6.30 13.90
CA ALA A 103 15.26 -6.51 13.01
C ALA A 103 14.93 -7.99 12.82
N ILE A 104 15.94 -8.84 12.59
CA ILE A 104 15.74 -10.29 12.44
C ILE A 104 15.20 -10.93 13.72
N LYS A 105 15.64 -10.49 14.90
CA LYS A 105 15.11 -10.99 16.17
C LYS A 105 13.65 -10.62 16.39
N GLU A 106 13.21 -9.46 15.88
CA GLU A 106 11.80 -9.05 15.96
C GLU A 106 10.93 -9.87 15.01
N LEU A 107 11.41 -10.15 13.79
CA LEU A 107 10.67 -10.93 12.78
C LEU A 107 10.54 -12.43 13.09
N GLN A 108 11.36 -12.96 14.00
CA GLN A 108 11.37 -14.38 14.38
C GLN A 108 10.59 -14.68 15.67
N GLN A 109 10.01 -13.67 16.30
CA GLN A 109 9.11 -13.84 17.45
C GLN A 109 7.71 -14.22 16.99
#